data_AF-A0A8T2SPC1-F1
#
_entry.id   AF-A0A8T2SPC1-F1
#
_cell.length_a   1.000
_cell.length_b   1.000
_cell.length_c   1.000
_cell.angle_alpha   90.00
_cell.angle_beta   90.00
_cell.angle_gamma   90.00
#
_symmetry.space_group_name_H-M   'P 1'
#
loop_
_entity.id
_entity.type
_entity.pdbx_description
1 polymer ?
#
loop_
_entity_poly.entity_id
_entity_poly.type
_entity_poly.pdbx_seq_one_letter_code
_entity_poly.pdbx_strand_id
1 'polypeptide(L)'
;MFYNLYEGKDRKEFENSLIRRFGHLVKQPVLVKDRPEMSSPVIGILTKGLDLYRQHAGRYGKLESTKGIFREDWARWEKRLREILFGNADHLNAIQIPLQDAVKSVQKQLEAIAQGNLIMPTAVESNTFHNAIYAAICLPPKGVLDVLHKASLLRKDMQLYISNRGIDRSLQACHVTLAHKVSHGLPAVAAFGSSQGVVVPIHLTAFLFSEKMCALEAVIPANEHNIASQNEWPHVTVWTAQGTRPKEANFLPQLVSEGRASRVSFSVPFIVNGIVQLL
;
A
#
# COMPACT_ATOMS: atom_id res chain seq x y z
N MET A 1 0.62 6.61 -10.01
CA MET A 1 1.68 5.85 -10.69
C MET A 1 3.05 6.49 -10.46
N PHE A 2 3.68 6.19 -9.31
CA PHE A 2 5.08 6.54 -8.96
C PHE A 2 5.66 5.52 -7.97
N TYR A 3 5.08 4.31 -7.97
CA TYR A 3 5.30 3.28 -6.95
C TYR A 3 5.60 1.90 -7.53
N ASN A 4 5.62 1.72 -8.85
CA ASN A 4 5.83 0.40 -9.49
C ASN A 4 7.15 0.28 -10.24
N LEU A 5 8.25 0.66 -9.60
CA LEU A 5 9.56 0.17 -10.01
C LEU A 5 10.27 -0.42 -8.79
N TYR A 6 10.47 -1.74 -8.87
CA TYR A 6 11.44 -2.58 -8.17
C TYR A 6 10.96 -3.53 -7.05
N GLU A 7 11.18 -4.80 -7.38
CA GLU A 7 11.17 -5.97 -6.52
C GLU A 7 12.27 -5.91 -5.45
N GLY A 8 11.95 -5.30 -4.31
CA GLY A 8 12.35 -5.86 -3.01
C GLY A 8 13.82 -5.88 -2.59
N LYS A 9 14.76 -5.16 -3.22
CA LYS A 9 16.09 -4.97 -2.64
C LYS A 9 16.57 -3.51 -2.70
N ASP A 10 17.14 -3.09 -1.56
CA ASP A 10 18.06 -1.94 -1.38
C ASP A 10 17.51 -0.50 -1.48
N ARG A 11 16.19 -0.34 -1.69
CA ARG A 11 15.56 0.99 -1.82
C ARG A 11 15.70 1.86 -0.57
N LYS A 12 15.52 1.28 0.63
CA LYS A 12 15.55 2.03 1.89
C LYS A 12 16.94 2.59 2.22
N GLU A 13 18.01 1.85 1.93
CA GLU A 13 19.38 2.31 2.16
C GLU A 13 19.80 3.35 1.10
N PHE A 14 19.43 3.16 -0.16
CA PHE A 14 19.62 4.16 -1.21
C PHE A 14 18.86 5.48 -0.92
N GLU A 15 17.58 5.41 -0.55
CA GLU A 15 16.77 6.57 -0.19
C GLU A 15 17.35 7.29 1.04
N ASN A 16 17.80 6.57 2.07
CA ASN A 16 18.47 7.17 3.22
C ASN A 16 19.80 7.84 2.84
N SER A 17 20.58 7.25 1.93
CA SER A 17 21.83 7.82 1.44
C SER A 17 21.60 9.08 0.60
N LEU A 18 20.58 9.05 -0.27
CA LEU A 18 20.11 10.21 -1.03
C LEU A 18 19.60 11.34 -0.13
N ILE A 19 18.78 11.03 0.88
CA ILE A 19 18.26 12.01 1.84
C ILE A 19 19.39 12.61 2.66
N ARG A 20 20.36 11.79 3.12
CA ARG A 20 21.53 12.28 3.86
C ARG A 20 22.40 13.21 3.01
N ARG A 21 22.49 12.97 1.71
CA ARG A 21 23.42 13.68 0.80
C ARG A 21 22.79 14.82 0.00
N PHE A 22 21.49 14.75 -0.26
CA PHE A 22 20.73 15.70 -1.08
C PHE A 22 19.44 16.18 -0.39
N GLY A 23 19.14 15.78 0.84
CA GLY A 23 17.91 16.16 1.54
C GLY A 23 17.74 17.68 1.78
N HIS A 24 18.81 18.46 1.59
CA HIS A 24 18.79 19.92 1.56
C HIS A 24 18.42 20.50 0.17
N LEU A 25 18.56 19.71 -0.90
CA LEU A 25 18.18 20.06 -2.28
C LEU A 25 16.82 19.46 -2.68
N VAL A 26 16.45 18.33 -2.07
CA VAL A 26 15.19 17.62 -2.31
C VAL A 26 14.55 17.36 -0.95
N LYS A 27 13.94 18.38 -0.36
CA LYS A 27 12.87 18.12 0.63
C LYS A 27 11.74 17.49 -0.16
N GLN A 28 11.41 16.21 0.08
CA GLN A 28 10.36 15.51 -0.66
C GLN A 28 9.06 16.31 -0.58
N PRO A 29 8.65 16.95 -1.68
CA PRO A 29 7.46 17.76 -1.73
C PRO A 29 6.26 16.83 -1.89
N VAL A 30 5.14 17.19 -1.26
CA VAL A 30 3.87 16.51 -1.54
C VAL A 30 3.59 16.70 -3.03
N LEU A 31 3.31 15.62 -3.76
CA LEU A 31 3.11 15.68 -5.20
C LEU A 31 1.64 15.92 -5.52
N VAL A 32 1.36 16.64 -6.62
CA VAL A 32 0.00 16.82 -7.12
C VAL A 32 -0.58 15.46 -7.56
N LYS A 33 -1.85 15.22 -7.25
CA LYS A 33 -2.55 13.93 -7.45
C LYS A 33 -2.60 13.52 -8.92
N ASP A 34 -2.91 14.47 -9.81
CA ASP A 34 -3.07 14.25 -11.26
C ASP A 34 -1.90 14.85 -12.06
N ARG A 35 -0.69 14.75 -11.51
CA ARG A 35 0.51 15.30 -12.15
C ARG A 35 0.85 14.59 -13.47
N PRO A 36 1.47 15.30 -14.42
CA PRO A 36 2.14 14.69 -15.55
C PRO A 36 3.21 13.67 -15.10
N GLU A 37 3.47 12.68 -15.94
CA GLU A 37 4.59 11.75 -15.72
C GLU A 37 5.92 12.49 -15.65
N MET A 38 6.85 11.93 -14.89
CA MET A 38 8.17 12.54 -14.72
C MET A 38 8.98 12.40 -15.99
N SER A 39 9.72 13.46 -16.32
CA SER A 39 10.48 13.49 -17.57
C SER A 39 11.47 12.32 -17.68
N SER A 40 11.57 11.74 -18.88
CA SER A 40 12.48 10.63 -19.17
C SER A 40 13.94 10.91 -18.79
N PRO A 41 14.49 12.14 -18.93
CA PRO A 41 15.84 12.46 -18.46
C PRO A 41 16.01 12.27 -16.94
N VAL A 42 15.01 12.65 -16.15
CA VAL A 42 15.02 12.52 -14.68
C VAL A 42 14.90 11.05 -14.28
N ILE A 43 14.00 10.30 -14.92
CA ILE A 43 13.89 8.85 -14.69
C ILE A 43 15.21 8.15 -15.04
N GLY A 44 15.79 8.47 -16.19
CA GLY A 44 17.02 7.84 -16.67
C GLY A 44 18.22 8.08 -15.74
N ILE A 45 18.37 9.28 -15.17
CA ILE A 45 19.50 9.54 -14.26
C ILE A 45 19.32 8.87 -12.90
N LEU A 46 18.08 8.75 -12.40
CA LEU A 46 17.79 8.04 -11.16
C LEU A 46 18.03 6.53 -11.31
N THR A 47 17.59 5.94 -12.43
CA THR A 47 17.85 4.52 -12.75
C THR A 47 19.34 4.22 -12.81
N LYS A 48 20.13 5.08 -13.47
CA LYS A 48 21.60 4.94 -13.50
C LYS A 48 22.23 4.99 -12.11
N GLY A 49 21.71 5.82 -11.22
CA GLY A 49 22.13 5.88 -9.81
C GLY A 49 21.84 4.57 -9.09
N LEU A 50 20.63 4.03 -9.24
CA LEU A 50 20.25 2.75 -8.64
C LEU A 50 21.13 1.59 -9.13
N ASP A 51 21.42 1.53 -10.42
CA ASP A 51 22.25 0.45 -10.98
C ASP A 51 23.68 0.52 -10.46
N LEU A 52 24.25 1.73 -10.37
CA LEU A 52 25.59 1.93 -9.87
C LEU A 52 25.66 1.71 -8.34
N TYR A 53 24.59 2.00 -7.60
CA TYR A 53 24.45 1.60 -6.20
C TYR A 53 24.41 0.08 -6.02
N ARG A 54 23.62 -0.64 -6.84
CA ARG A 54 23.57 -2.12 -6.80
C ARG A 54 24.93 -2.76 -7.07
N GLN A 55 25.68 -2.21 -8.03
CA GLN A 55 27.03 -2.67 -8.35
C GLN A 55 27.99 -2.46 -7.16
N HIS A 56 27.89 -1.30 -6.51
CA HIS A 56 28.68 -1.01 -5.31
C HIS A 56 28.31 -1.93 -4.14
N ALA A 57 27.03 -2.02 -3.80
CA ALA A 57 26.51 -2.83 -2.70
C ALA A 57 26.80 -4.33 -2.91
N GLY A 58 26.69 -4.83 -4.15
CA GLY A 58 27.02 -6.20 -4.50
C GLY A 58 28.50 -6.55 -4.26
N ARG A 59 29.40 -5.57 -4.34
CA ARG A 59 30.84 -5.77 -4.17
C ARG A 59 31.36 -5.44 -2.77
N TYR A 60 30.79 -4.42 -2.13
CA TYR A 60 31.31 -3.87 -0.88
C TYR A 60 30.31 -3.88 0.29
N GLY A 61 29.11 -4.42 0.09
CA GLY A 61 28.06 -4.46 1.10
C GLY A 61 27.69 -3.05 1.58
N LYS A 62 27.74 -2.83 2.90
CA LYS A 62 27.35 -1.56 3.55
C LYS A 62 28.42 -0.46 3.50
N LEU A 63 29.50 -0.65 2.75
CA LEU A 63 30.52 0.38 2.60
C LEU A 63 29.86 1.64 1.98
N GLU A 64 30.33 2.82 2.36
CA GLU A 64 29.82 4.06 1.78
C GLU A 64 30.05 4.10 0.26
N SER A 65 29.05 4.50 -0.51
CA SER A 65 29.10 4.55 -1.98
C SER A 65 30.14 5.52 -2.55
N THR A 66 30.70 6.40 -1.71
CA THR A 66 31.82 7.29 -2.04
C THR A 66 33.20 6.64 -1.84
N LYS A 67 33.24 5.39 -1.39
CA LYS A 67 34.45 4.61 -1.14
C LYS A 67 34.48 3.39 -2.06
N GLY A 68 35.68 2.84 -2.27
CA GLY A 68 35.89 1.73 -3.21
C GLY A 68 36.03 2.21 -4.67
N ILE A 69 36.06 1.27 -5.60
CA ILE A 69 36.42 1.54 -7.00
C ILE A 69 35.38 2.40 -7.76
N PHE A 70 34.13 2.41 -7.31
CA PHE A 70 33.05 3.15 -7.98
C PHE A 70 32.97 4.63 -7.58
N ARG A 71 33.91 5.13 -6.77
CA ARG A 71 33.90 6.50 -6.26
C ARG A 71 33.83 7.55 -7.37
N GLU A 72 34.60 7.37 -8.43
CA GLU A 72 34.66 8.33 -9.55
C GLU A 72 33.36 8.33 -10.37
N ASP A 73 32.81 7.15 -10.62
CA ASP A 73 31.51 7.00 -11.28
C ASP A 73 30.39 7.62 -10.45
N TRP A 74 30.46 7.47 -9.12
CA TRP A 74 29.53 8.10 -8.19
C TRP A 74 29.61 9.62 -8.29
N ALA A 75 30.81 10.21 -8.24
CA ALA A 75 30.99 11.66 -8.37
C ALA A 75 30.49 12.19 -9.73
N ARG A 76 30.74 11.45 -10.82
CA ARG A 76 30.28 11.81 -12.17
C ARG A 76 28.75 11.76 -12.28
N TRP A 77 28.15 10.71 -11.73
CA TRP A 77 26.71 10.57 -11.67
C TRP A 77 26.06 11.70 -10.87
N GLU A 78 26.61 12.08 -9.71
CA GLU A 78 26.06 13.17 -8.90
C GLU A 78 26.10 14.52 -9.59
N LYS A 79 27.20 14.82 -10.30
CA LYS A 79 27.28 16.03 -11.13
C LYS A 79 26.16 16.03 -12.16
N ARG A 80 25.97 14.90 -12.86
CA ARG A 80 24.95 14.76 -13.90
C ARG A 80 23.52 14.78 -13.34
N LEU A 81 23.32 14.23 -12.15
CA LEU A 81 22.05 14.32 -11.41
C LEU A 81 21.69 15.78 -11.15
N ARG A 82 22.62 16.57 -10.63
CA ARG A 82 22.38 18.00 -10.38
C ARG A 82 22.02 18.74 -11.68
N GLU A 83 22.81 18.55 -12.73
CA GLU A 83 22.55 19.17 -14.04
C GLU A 83 21.15 18.83 -14.58
N ILE A 84 20.76 17.55 -14.51
CA ILE A 84 19.46 17.11 -15.01
C ILE A 84 18.32 17.63 -14.14
N LEU A 85 18.46 17.61 -12.81
CA LEU A 85 17.44 18.15 -11.91
C LEU A 85 17.25 19.66 -12.12
N PHE A 86 18.34 20.42 -12.24
CA PHE A 86 18.26 21.87 -12.52
C PHE A 86 17.66 22.14 -13.90
N GLY A 87 18.04 21.38 -14.93
CA GLY A 87 17.47 21.52 -16.28
C GLY A 87 16.00 21.10 -16.38
N ASN A 88 15.44 20.44 -15.35
CA ASN A 88 14.03 20.04 -15.29
C ASN A 88 13.28 20.77 -14.17
N ALA A 89 13.83 21.85 -13.60
CA ALA A 89 13.29 22.50 -12.41
C ALA A 89 11.83 22.95 -12.57
N ASP A 90 11.44 23.51 -13.72
CA ASP A 90 10.08 23.99 -13.94
C ASP A 90 9.04 22.86 -13.91
N HIS A 91 9.35 21.76 -14.59
CA HIS A 91 8.52 20.56 -14.56
C HIS A 91 8.48 19.96 -13.15
N LEU A 92 9.64 19.89 -12.48
CA LEU A 92 9.73 19.39 -11.11
C LEU A 92 8.91 20.27 -10.15
N ASN A 93 8.88 21.59 -10.32
CA ASN A 93 8.08 22.49 -9.51
C ASN A 93 6.57 22.34 -9.80
N ALA A 94 6.19 22.16 -11.06
CA ALA A 94 4.78 22.01 -11.46
C ALA A 94 4.13 20.73 -10.91
N ILE A 95 4.89 19.66 -10.72
CA ILE A 95 4.39 18.40 -10.16
C ILE A 95 4.35 18.37 -8.63
N GLN A 96 4.92 19.40 -7.99
CA GLN A 96 4.95 19.56 -6.54
C GLN A 96 3.78 20.44 -6.09
N ILE A 97 3.23 20.13 -4.92
CA ILE A 97 2.38 21.07 -4.21
C ILE A 97 3.29 22.21 -3.73
N PRO A 98 3.02 23.46 -4.13
CA PRO A 98 3.78 24.61 -3.64
C PRO A 98 3.81 24.59 -2.11
N LEU A 99 4.99 24.84 -1.53
CA LEU A 99 5.15 24.85 -0.07
C LEU A 99 4.14 25.79 0.60
N GLN A 100 3.80 26.90 -0.05
CA GLN A 100 2.79 27.85 0.42
C GLN A 100 1.40 27.23 0.53
N ASP A 101 1.00 26.35 -0.40
CA ASP A 101 -0.29 25.68 -0.36
C ASP A 101 -0.31 24.57 0.71
N ALA A 102 0.81 23.87 0.89
CA ALA A 102 0.99 22.96 2.01
C ALA A 102 0.88 23.69 3.36
N VAL A 103 1.53 24.84 3.50
CA VAL A 103 1.46 25.68 4.71
C VAL A 103 0.06 26.23 4.92
N LYS A 104 -0.62 26.72 3.87
CA LYS A 104 -2.03 27.18 3.96
C LYS A 104 -2.98 26.06 4.35
N SER A 105 -2.76 24.85 3.86
CA SER A 105 -3.55 23.67 4.24
C SER A 105 -3.37 23.35 5.73
N VAL A 106 -2.14 23.37 6.23
CA VAL A 106 -1.83 23.19 7.66
C VAL A 106 -2.42 24.33 8.49
N GLN A 107 -2.32 25.58 8.03
CA GLN A 107 -2.89 26.73 8.70
C GLN A 107 -4.41 26.63 8.81
N LYS A 108 -5.12 26.26 7.73
CA LYS A 108 -6.57 26.01 7.77
C LYS A 108 -6.96 24.91 8.74
N GLN A 109 -6.16 23.84 8.82
CA GLN A 109 -6.36 22.78 9.81
C GLN A 109 -6.18 23.32 11.23
N LEU A 110 -5.13 24.11 11.49
CA LEU A 110 -4.89 24.74 12.80
C LEU A 110 -5.99 25.76 13.18
N GLU A 111 -6.50 26.53 12.22
CA GLU A 111 -7.63 27.44 12.43
C GLU A 111 -8.92 26.68 12.76
N ALA A 112 -9.17 25.55 12.09
CA ALA A 112 -10.29 24.66 12.42
C ALA A 112 -10.14 24.04 13.83
N ILE A 113 -8.92 23.74 14.28
CA ILE A 113 -8.63 23.33 15.67
C ILE A 113 -8.97 24.46 16.63
N ALA A 114 -8.48 25.67 16.36
CA ALA A 114 -8.67 26.83 17.22
C ALA A 114 -10.15 27.24 17.36
N GLN A 115 -10.96 27.01 16.31
CA GLN A 115 -12.40 27.28 16.31
C GLN A 115 -13.25 26.16 16.94
N GLY A 116 -12.64 25.09 17.43
CA GLY A 116 -13.35 23.93 18.02
C GLY A 116 -14.13 23.10 17.00
N ASN A 117 -13.92 23.33 15.71
CA ASN A 117 -14.63 22.66 14.60
C ASN A 117 -13.99 21.32 14.22
N LEU A 118 -12.95 20.89 14.92
CA LEU A 118 -12.32 19.59 14.75
C LEU A 118 -12.83 18.62 15.82
N ILE A 119 -13.55 17.60 15.36
CA ILE A 119 -13.68 16.35 16.11
C ILE A 119 -12.29 15.74 16.13
N MET A 120 -11.52 16.06 17.17
CA MET A 120 -10.27 15.39 17.47
C MET A 120 -10.59 13.90 17.67
N PRO A 121 -9.89 12.96 17.00
CA PRO A 121 -9.85 11.60 17.47
C PRO A 121 -9.39 11.66 18.92
N THR A 122 -10.24 11.25 19.86
CA THR A 122 -9.88 11.13 21.27
C THR A 122 -8.54 10.41 21.37
N ALA A 123 -7.60 11.02 22.10
CA ALA A 123 -6.24 10.53 22.25
C ALA A 123 -6.25 9.12 22.84
N VAL A 124 -6.24 8.11 21.97
CA VAL A 124 -5.85 6.75 22.34
C VAL A 124 -4.34 6.69 22.18
N GLU A 125 -3.67 6.46 23.30
CA GLU A 125 -2.24 6.21 23.50
C GLU A 125 -1.33 6.21 22.24
N SER A 126 -0.60 7.31 22.07
CA SER A 126 0.23 7.68 20.90
C SER A 126 1.35 6.71 20.45
N ASN A 127 1.58 5.60 21.14
CA ASN A 127 2.63 4.63 20.78
C ASN A 127 2.16 3.53 19.80
N THR A 128 0.86 3.25 19.73
CA THR A 128 0.31 2.19 18.85
C THR A 128 0.31 2.62 17.38
N PHE A 129 0.11 3.91 17.11
CA PHE A 129 0.04 4.47 15.75
C PHE A 129 1.37 4.45 14.98
N HIS A 130 2.50 4.62 15.68
CA HIS A 130 3.82 4.65 15.04
C HIS A 130 4.23 3.27 14.51
N ASN A 131 3.80 2.21 15.21
CA ASN A 131 4.15 0.83 14.91
C ASN A 131 3.17 0.16 13.94
N ALA A 132 1.93 0.65 13.82
CA ALA A 132 0.95 0.12 12.88
C ALA A 132 1.49 0.17 11.44
N ILE A 133 1.53 -1.01 10.81
CA ILE A 133 1.92 -1.24 9.44
C ILE A 133 0.73 -1.01 8.51
N TYR A 134 -0.50 -1.32 8.94
CA TYR A 134 -1.71 -1.13 8.16
C TYR A 134 -2.96 -0.95 9.04
N ALA A 135 -4.00 -0.38 8.44
CA ALA A 135 -5.36 -0.33 8.97
C ALA A 135 -6.20 -1.39 8.26
N ALA A 136 -7.05 -2.10 8.99
CA ALA A 136 -7.91 -3.12 8.41
C ALA A 136 -9.24 -3.27 9.17
N ILE A 137 -10.22 -3.86 8.52
CA ILE A 137 -11.45 -4.37 9.15
C ILE A 137 -11.21 -5.85 9.43
N CYS A 138 -10.99 -6.20 10.70
CA CYS A 138 -10.80 -7.57 11.15
C CYS A 138 -12.13 -8.30 11.24
N LEU A 139 -12.26 -9.39 10.51
CA LEU A 139 -13.47 -10.22 10.48
C LEU A 139 -13.28 -11.46 11.37
N PRO A 140 -14.32 -11.89 12.10
CA PRO A 140 -14.28 -13.14 12.84
C PRO A 140 -14.04 -14.32 11.88
N PRO A 141 -12.99 -15.16 12.09
CA PRO A 141 -12.73 -16.31 11.22
C PRO A 141 -13.92 -17.25 11.08
N LYS A 142 -14.68 -17.47 12.16
CA LYS A 142 -15.92 -18.27 12.13
C LYS A 142 -16.95 -17.73 11.13
N GLY A 143 -17.16 -16.41 11.11
CA GLY A 143 -18.08 -15.78 10.16
C GLY A 143 -17.64 -15.97 8.71
N VAL A 144 -16.35 -15.88 8.44
CA VAL A 144 -15.79 -16.11 7.09
C VAL A 144 -15.86 -17.59 6.70
N LEU A 145 -15.59 -18.51 7.63
CA LEU A 145 -15.75 -19.95 7.42
C LEU A 145 -17.20 -20.33 7.09
N ASP A 146 -18.18 -19.75 7.79
CA ASP A 146 -19.60 -19.96 7.48
C ASP A 146 -19.95 -19.49 6.06
N VAL A 147 -19.36 -18.38 5.61
CA VAL A 147 -19.51 -17.88 4.24
C VAL A 147 -18.87 -18.82 3.23
N LEU A 148 -17.65 -19.29 3.48
CA LEU A 148 -16.97 -20.25 2.60
C LEU A 148 -17.75 -21.56 2.48
N HIS A 149 -18.32 -22.05 3.59
CA HIS A 149 -19.17 -23.23 3.57
C HIS A 149 -20.42 -23.01 2.70
N LYS A 150 -21.16 -21.92 2.91
CA LYS A 150 -22.35 -21.60 2.10
C LYS A 150 -22.01 -21.38 0.62
N ALA A 151 -20.93 -20.66 0.34
CA ALA A 151 -20.49 -20.38 -1.02
C ALA A 151 -20.00 -21.64 -1.75
N SER A 152 -19.41 -22.60 -1.03
CA SER A 152 -18.99 -23.89 -1.61
C SER A 152 -20.16 -24.69 -2.20
N LEU A 153 -21.38 -24.49 -1.69
CA LEU A 153 -22.59 -25.13 -2.21
C LEU A 153 -23.04 -24.57 -3.56
N LEU A 154 -22.54 -23.39 -3.97
CA LEU A 154 -22.91 -22.76 -5.24
C LEU A 154 -22.25 -23.44 -6.44
N ARG A 155 -21.05 -24.02 -6.26
CA ARG A 155 -20.23 -24.57 -7.35
C ARG A 155 -19.32 -25.70 -6.88
N LYS A 156 -19.37 -26.85 -7.57
CA LYS A 156 -18.61 -28.06 -7.23
C LYS A 156 -17.09 -27.85 -7.24
N ASP A 157 -16.58 -27.06 -8.16
CA ASP A 157 -15.14 -26.81 -8.28
C ASP A 157 -14.62 -25.89 -7.17
N MET A 158 -15.42 -24.91 -6.73
CA MET A 158 -15.12 -24.13 -5.51
C MET A 158 -15.11 -25.04 -4.27
N GLN A 159 -16.08 -25.94 -4.14
CA GLN A 159 -16.12 -26.91 -3.05
C GLN A 159 -14.86 -27.79 -3.00
N LEU A 160 -14.48 -28.36 -4.15
CA LEU A 160 -13.26 -29.16 -4.27
C LEU A 160 -12.01 -28.34 -3.94
N TYR A 161 -11.95 -27.09 -4.41
CA TYR A 161 -10.82 -26.20 -4.16
C TYR A 161 -10.60 -25.94 -2.66
N ILE A 162 -11.68 -25.62 -1.94
CA ILE A 162 -11.65 -25.34 -0.50
C ILE A 162 -11.22 -26.58 0.29
N SER A 163 -11.88 -27.71 0.06
CA SER A 163 -11.64 -28.95 0.80
C SER A 163 -10.24 -29.51 0.55
N ASN A 164 -9.77 -29.54 -0.71
CA ASN A 164 -8.46 -30.09 -1.06
C ASN A 164 -7.29 -29.30 -0.46
N ARG A 165 -7.51 -28.02 -0.13
CA ARG A 165 -6.48 -27.14 0.44
C ARG A 165 -6.61 -26.98 1.96
N GLY A 166 -7.59 -27.64 2.60
CA GLY A 166 -7.83 -27.55 4.04
C GLY A 166 -8.11 -26.11 4.51
N ILE A 167 -8.71 -25.28 3.65
CA ILE A 167 -8.96 -23.86 3.93
C ILE A 167 -9.96 -23.74 5.10
N ASP A 168 -10.92 -24.64 5.16
CA ASP A 168 -11.92 -24.80 6.22
C ASP A 168 -11.29 -25.00 7.62
N ARG A 169 -10.03 -25.43 7.68
CA ARG A 169 -9.32 -25.79 8.93
C ARG A 169 -8.15 -24.87 9.26
N SER A 170 -7.66 -24.10 8.29
CA SER A 170 -6.41 -23.33 8.39
C SER A 170 -6.63 -21.82 8.52
N LEU A 171 -7.85 -21.33 8.33
CA LEU A 171 -8.16 -19.90 8.39
C LEU A 171 -8.13 -19.37 9.83
N GLN A 172 -7.04 -18.68 10.20
CA GLN A 172 -6.84 -18.16 11.56
C GLN A 172 -7.14 -16.66 11.70
N ALA A 173 -6.91 -15.88 10.65
CA ALA A 173 -7.11 -14.44 10.66
C ALA A 173 -7.73 -14.00 9.33
N CYS A 174 -8.72 -13.11 9.41
CA CYS A 174 -9.43 -12.58 8.26
C CYS A 174 -9.49 -11.07 8.40
N HIS A 175 -9.10 -10.35 7.37
CA HIS A 175 -9.21 -8.90 7.38
C HIS A 175 -9.40 -8.35 5.97
N VAL A 176 -10.08 -7.20 5.89
CA VAL A 176 -10.09 -6.36 4.70
C VAL A 176 -9.14 -5.20 4.96
N THR A 177 -8.05 -5.12 4.20
CA THR A 177 -7.10 -4.01 4.33
C THR A 177 -7.75 -2.69 3.89
N LEU A 178 -7.74 -1.70 4.78
CA LEU A 178 -8.21 -0.35 4.52
C LEU A 178 -7.10 0.53 3.97
N ALA A 179 -5.94 0.53 4.63
CA ALA A 179 -4.75 1.20 4.13
C ALA A 179 -3.48 0.53 4.62
N HIS A 180 -2.43 0.52 3.80
CA HIS A 180 -1.15 -0.06 4.17
C HIS A 180 -0.06 1.01 4.09
N LYS A 181 0.81 1.10 5.10
CA LYS A 181 1.84 2.16 5.22
C LYS A 181 2.77 2.22 4.01
N VAL A 182 3.12 1.06 3.44
CA VAL A 182 3.97 0.97 2.23
C VAL A 182 3.25 1.47 0.97
N SER A 183 1.94 1.22 0.85
CA SER A 183 1.17 1.54 -0.36
C SER A 183 0.61 2.95 -0.33
N HIS A 184 0.17 3.41 0.85
CA HIS A 184 -0.61 4.64 1.01
C HIS A 184 0.02 5.67 1.96
N GLY A 185 1.13 5.31 2.63
CA GLY A 185 1.83 6.18 3.58
C GLY A 185 1.25 6.13 5.00
N LEU A 186 2.01 6.68 5.94
CA LEU A 186 1.62 6.75 7.35
C LEU A 186 0.34 7.58 7.60
N PRO A 187 0.13 8.75 6.95
CA PRO A 187 -1.08 9.54 7.16
C PRO A 187 -2.36 8.78 6.79
N ALA A 188 -2.31 7.95 5.74
CA ALA A 188 -3.45 7.14 5.31
C ALA A 188 -3.84 6.07 6.34
N VAL A 189 -2.86 5.47 7.03
CA VAL A 189 -3.12 4.51 8.12
C VAL A 189 -3.63 5.24 9.36
N ALA A 190 -3.00 6.37 9.72
CA ALA A 190 -3.37 7.18 10.87
C ALA A 190 -4.79 7.77 10.77
N ALA A 191 -5.28 8.03 9.55
CA ALA A 191 -6.64 8.51 9.31
C ALA A 191 -7.74 7.57 9.87
N PHE A 192 -7.44 6.28 10.04
CA PHE A 192 -8.38 5.32 10.64
C PHE A 192 -8.33 5.26 12.16
N GLY A 193 -7.49 6.08 12.81
CA GLY A 193 -7.37 6.15 14.26
C GLY A 193 -8.66 6.49 14.98
N SER A 194 -9.41 7.48 14.46
CA SER A 194 -10.73 7.84 15.00
C SER A 194 -11.78 6.74 14.84
N SER A 195 -11.54 5.80 13.93
CA SER A 195 -12.46 4.71 13.63
C SER A 195 -12.06 3.40 14.29
N GLN A 196 -10.98 3.36 15.09
CA GLN A 196 -10.56 2.14 15.78
C GLN A 196 -11.68 1.62 16.71
N GLY A 197 -11.99 0.33 16.61
CA GLY A 197 -13.07 -0.29 17.37
C GLY A 197 -14.46 -0.16 16.75
N VAL A 198 -14.63 0.67 15.71
CA VAL A 198 -15.90 0.76 14.97
C VAL A 198 -16.22 -0.57 14.31
N VAL A 199 -17.46 -1.01 14.47
CA VAL A 199 -18.01 -2.20 13.80
C VAL A 199 -18.57 -1.79 12.45
N VAL A 200 -18.11 -2.45 11.39
CA VAL A 200 -18.53 -2.17 10.01
C VAL A 200 -19.06 -3.44 9.36
N PRO A 201 -20.25 -3.42 8.73
CA PRO A 201 -20.71 -4.54 7.93
C PRO A 201 -19.89 -4.62 6.64
N ILE A 202 -19.38 -5.82 6.33
CA ILE A 202 -18.70 -6.12 5.07
C ILE A 202 -19.60 -6.99 4.20
N HIS A 203 -19.81 -6.57 2.97
CA HIS A 203 -20.53 -7.34 1.96
C HIS A 203 -19.53 -8.15 1.14
N LEU A 204 -19.52 -9.46 1.32
CA LEU A 204 -18.70 -10.38 0.54
C LEU A 204 -19.50 -10.76 -0.71
N THR A 205 -18.98 -10.41 -1.89
CA THR A 205 -19.74 -10.44 -3.16
C THR A 205 -19.29 -11.51 -4.14
N ALA A 206 -18.05 -11.98 -4.03
CA ALA A 206 -17.52 -13.03 -4.90
C ALA A 206 -16.38 -13.79 -4.23
N PHE A 207 -16.14 -15.01 -4.68
CA PHE A 207 -14.94 -15.79 -4.38
C PHE A 207 -14.06 -15.89 -5.61
N LEU A 208 -12.80 -15.45 -5.50
CA LEU A 208 -11.81 -15.55 -6.55
C LEU A 208 -10.72 -16.53 -6.14
N PHE A 209 -10.34 -17.42 -7.04
CA PHE A 209 -9.30 -18.41 -6.78
C PHE A 209 -8.48 -18.76 -8.02
N SER A 210 -7.20 -18.96 -7.79
CA SER A 210 -6.24 -19.54 -8.73
C SER A 210 -5.57 -20.75 -8.08
N GLU A 211 -4.67 -21.41 -8.78
CA GLU A 211 -3.90 -22.51 -8.17
C GLU A 211 -3.18 -22.10 -6.87
N LYS A 212 -2.67 -20.86 -6.84
CA LYS A 212 -1.74 -20.35 -5.81
C LYS A 212 -2.40 -19.58 -4.67
N MET A 213 -3.62 -19.07 -4.84
CA MET A 213 -4.25 -18.24 -3.83
C MET A 213 -5.75 -18.10 -4.05
N CYS A 214 -6.47 -17.76 -2.98
CA CYS A 214 -7.86 -17.35 -3.08
C CYS A 214 -8.21 -16.22 -2.10
N ALA A 215 -9.23 -15.45 -2.48
CA ALA A 215 -9.74 -14.35 -1.70
C ALA A 215 -11.25 -14.16 -1.92
N LEU A 216 -11.91 -13.57 -0.92
CA LEU A 216 -13.28 -13.09 -1.03
C LEU A 216 -13.26 -11.61 -1.38
N GLU A 217 -13.92 -11.25 -2.47
CA GLU A 217 -14.16 -9.85 -2.83
C GLU A 217 -15.06 -9.20 -1.78
N ALA A 218 -14.64 -8.04 -1.29
CA ALA A 218 -15.31 -7.32 -0.23
C ALA A 218 -15.75 -5.93 -0.70
N VAL A 219 -17.00 -5.60 -0.41
CA VAL A 219 -17.56 -4.26 -0.55
C VAL A 219 -17.83 -3.73 0.84
N ILE A 220 -17.30 -2.54 1.12
CA ILE A 220 -17.59 -1.79 2.34
C ILE A 220 -18.72 -0.82 1.98
N PRO A 221 -19.94 -1.02 2.48
CA PRO A 221 -21.05 -0.09 2.21
C PRO A 221 -20.75 1.30 2.78
N ALA A 222 -21.42 2.30 2.21
CA ALA A 222 -21.42 3.64 2.78
C ALA A 222 -21.89 3.57 4.25
N ASN A 223 -21.15 4.21 5.14
CA ASN A 223 -21.37 4.18 6.58
C ASN A 223 -21.16 5.57 7.16
N GLU A 224 -21.73 5.80 8.33
CA GLU A 224 -21.70 7.10 9.02
C GLU A 224 -20.27 7.60 9.32
N HIS A 225 -19.32 6.68 9.40
CA HIS A 225 -17.90 6.95 9.67
C HIS A 225 -17.07 7.17 8.40
N ASN A 226 -17.68 7.15 7.20
CA ASN A 226 -17.02 7.27 5.90
C ASN A 226 -15.83 6.30 5.73
N ILE A 227 -15.90 5.12 6.34
CA ILE A 227 -14.85 4.11 6.27
C ILE A 227 -14.88 3.49 4.87
N ALA A 228 -13.79 3.64 4.13
CA ALA A 228 -13.59 3.03 2.83
C ALA A 228 -12.15 2.52 2.72
N SER A 229 -11.94 1.47 1.94
CA SER A 229 -10.59 1.00 1.63
C SER A 229 -9.96 1.88 0.56
N GLN A 230 -8.65 2.12 0.69
CA GLN A 230 -7.85 2.79 -0.34
C GLN A 230 -7.37 1.82 -1.42
N ASN A 231 -7.55 0.51 -1.24
CA ASN A 231 -7.27 -0.47 -2.30
C ASN A 231 -8.38 -0.41 -3.35
N GLU A 232 -8.00 -0.46 -4.64
CA GLU A 232 -8.95 -0.51 -5.76
C GLU A 232 -9.85 -1.75 -5.69
N TRP A 233 -9.32 -2.86 -5.17
CA TRP A 233 -10.05 -4.11 -4.98
C TRP A 233 -9.94 -4.58 -3.52
N PRO A 234 -10.88 -4.16 -2.65
CA PRO A 234 -10.92 -4.62 -1.27
C PRO A 234 -11.29 -6.10 -1.24
N HIS A 235 -10.55 -6.88 -0.45
CA HIS A 235 -10.73 -8.32 -0.38
C HIS A 235 -10.24 -8.87 0.96
N VAL A 236 -10.69 -10.10 1.25
CA VAL A 236 -10.18 -10.93 2.34
C VAL A 236 -9.36 -12.04 1.73
N THR A 237 -8.05 -12.05 1.93
CA THR A 237 -7.21 -13.18 1.51
C THR A 237 -7.50 -14.37 2.43
N VAL A 238 -7.93 -15.48 1.83
CA VAL A 238 -8.40 -16.66 2.56
C VAL A 238 -7.31 -17.73 2.61
N TRP A 239 -6.56 -17.91 1.52
CA TRP A 239 -5.50 -18.90 1.45
C TRP A 239 -4.44 -18.52 0.42
N THR A 240 -3.20 -18.92 0.68
CA THR A 240 -2.07 -18.81 -0.24
C THR A 240 -1.23 -20.08 -0.18
N ALA A 241 -0.76 -20.54 -1.32
CA ALA A 241 0.20 -21.64 -1.42
C ALA A 241 1.52 -21.26 -0.74
N GLN A 242 2.30 -22.27 -0.35
CA GLN A 242 3.63 -22.07 0.23
C GLN A 242 4.49 -21.21 -0.71
N GLY A 243 5.17 -20.21 -0.15
CA GLY A 243 6.00 -19.27 -0.90
C GLY A 243 5.24 -18.15 -1.61
N THR A 244 3.89 -18.17 -1.62
CA THR A 244 3.07 -17.08 -2.16
C THR A 244 2.76 -16.08 -1.07
N ARG A 245 3.01 -14.79 -1.31
CA ARG A 245 2.72 -13.75 -0.30
C ARG A 245 1.25 -13.34 -0.36
N PRO A 246 0.57 -13.08 0.77
CA PRO A 246 -0.83 -12.61 0.78
C PRO A 246 -1.09 -11.38 -0.10
N LYS A 247 -0.11 -10.47 -0.20
CA LYS A 247 -0.21 -9.28 -1.07
C LYS A 247 -0.41 -9.59 -2.55
N GLU A 248 -0.05 -10.79 -3.01
CA GLU A 248 -0.20 -11.20 -4.42
C GLU A 248 -1.68 -11.43 -4.77
N ALA A 249 -2.56 -11.61 -3.76
CA ALA A 249 -4.00 -11.73 -3.96
C ALA A 249 -4.60 -10.49 -4.65
N ASN A 250 -3.98 -9.31 -4.53
CA ASN A 250 -4.39 -8.10 -5.26
C ASN A 250 -4.44 -8.30 -6.79
N PHE A 251 -3.70 -9.27 -7.34
CA PHE A 251 -3.69 -9.57 -8.77
C PHE A 251 -4.79 -10.55 -9.21
N LEU A 252 -5.58 -11.11 -8.28
CA LEU A 252 -6.64 -12.07 -8.63
C LEU A 252 -7.64 -11.54 -9.66
N PRO A 253 -8.13 -10.28 -9.61
CA PRO A 253 -9.00 -9.74 -10.64
C PRO A 253 -8.35 -9.75 -12.03
N GLN A 254 -7.07 -9.38 -12.11
CA GLN A 254 -6.31 -9.42 -13.36
C GLN A 254 -6.16 -10.87 -13.85
N LEU A 255 -5.80 -11.81 -12.97
CA LEU A 255 -5.70 -13.22 -13.34
C LEU A 255 -7.03 -13.79 -13.86
N VAL A 256 -8.17 -13.35 -13.32
CA VAL A 256 -9.49 -13.71 -13.85
C VAL A 256 -9.68 -13.17 -15.26
N SER A 257 -9.33 -11.90 -15.51
CA SER A 257 -9.43 -11.29 -16.84
C SER A 257 -8.56 -11.99 -17.90
N GLU A 258 -7.45 -12.59 -17.46
CA GLU A 258 -6.52 -13.34 -18.31
C GLU A 258 -6.87 -14.84 -18.41
N GLY A 259 -7.97 -15.29 -17.79
CA GLY A 259 -8.37 -16.71 -17.78
C GLY A 259 -7.49 -17.62 -16.92
N ARG A 260 -6.62 -17.05 -16.08
CA ARG A 260 -5.69 -17.76 -15.17
C ARG A 260 -6.24 -17.97 -13.76
N ALA A 261 -7.40 -17.40 -13.45
CA ALA A 261 -8.13 -17.58 -12.21
C ALA A 261 -9.64 -17.66 -12.48
N SER A 262 -10.38 -18.16 -11.50
CA SER A 262 -11.84 -18.25 -11.54
C SER A 262 -12.46 -17.25 -10.59
N ARG A 263 -13.60 -16.68 -10.98
CA ARG A 263 -14.48 -15.86 -10.14
C ARG A 263 -15.84 -16.53 -10.01
N VAL A 264 -16.32 -16.65 -8.78
CA VAL A 264 -17.67 -17.12 -8.44
C VAL A 264 -18.40 -15.97 -7.79
N SER A 265 -19.28 -15.31 -8.54
CA SER A 265 -20.11 -14.24 -8.02
C SER A 265 -21.26 -14.80 -7.17
N PHE A 266 -21.58 -14.11 -6.09
CA PHE A 266 -22.73 -14.44 -5.25
C PHE A 266 -23.92 -13.59 -5.70
N SER A 267 -25.07 -14.23 -5.89
CA SER A 267 -26.32 -13.52 -6.26
C SER A 267 -26.79 -12.58 -5.16
N VAL A 268 -26.53 -12.93 -3.89
CA VAL A 268 -26.77 -12.13 -2.72
C VAL A 268 -25.46 -12.04 -1.92
N PRO A 269 -25.00 -10.83 -1.55
CA PRO A 269 -23.78 -10.69 -0.75
C PRO A 269 -23.94 -11.35 0.62
N PHE A 270 -22.88 -12.01 1.09
CA PHE A 270 -22.82 -12.46 2.48
C PHE A 270 -22.34 -11.31 3.36
N ILE A 271 -23.07 -11.03 4.44
CA ILE A 271 -22.73 -9.94 5.35
C ILE A 271 -21.97 -10.50 6.55
N VAL A 272 -20.79 -9.95 6.82
CA VAL A 272 -19.98 -10.24 8.01
C VAL A 272 -19.58 -8.93 8.66
N ASN A 273 -19.88 -8.77 9.95
CA ASN A 273 -19.44 -7.60 10.70
C ASN A 273 -17.98 -7.77 11.11
N GLY A 274 -17.18 -6.74 10.87
CA GLY A 274 -15.80 -6.68 11.31
C GLY A 274 -15.52 -5.44 12.14
N ILE A 275 -14.36 -5.42 12.79
CA ILE A 275 -13.93 -4.34 13.66
C ILE A 275 -12.71 -3.65 13.03
N VAL A 276 -12.74 -2.33 12.93
CA VAL A 276 -11.59 -1.56 12.47
C VAL A 276 -10.46 -1.63 13.48
N GLN A 277 -9.26 -2.01 13.03
CA GLN A 277 -8.06 -2.12 13.83
C GLN A 277 -6.84 -1.57 13.09
N LEU A 278 -5.86 -1.10 13.86
CA LEU A 278 -4.53 -0.75 13.40
C LEU A 278 -3.57 -1.88 13.81
N LEU A 279 -2.84 -2.41 12.84
CA LEU A 279 -2.02 -3.63 12.94
C LEU A 279 -0.61 -3.41 12.42
#